data_AF-B6AN94-F1
#
_entry.id   AF-B6AN94-F1
#
_cell.length_a   1.000
_cell.length_b   1.000
_cell.length_c   1.000
_cell.angle_alpha   90.00
_cell.angle_beta   90.00
_cell.angle_gamma   90.00
#
_symmetry.space_group_name_H-M   'P 1'
#
loop_
_entity.id
_entity.type
_entity.pdbx_description
1 polymer ?
#
loop_
_entity_poly.entity_id
_entity_poly.type
_entity_poly.pdbx_seq_one_letter_code
_entity_poly.pdbx_strand_id
1 'polypeptide(L)'
;MTGKPTFQYWGDLEHLMSETETSLMSSLCSLSNISPSDLNGAGTHGVTAYHRPSPHEPPWENPEITTIPGITLQISNPYRLSQKYGIPVVYDFRRADVSVGGEGAPLATLFHRAAFSDPHENRAFLNLGGIANLTYLPAFSNAHQACLSFDTGPGNMLLDLAMSHITHGEKTYDKNGQRSASGNVQKSIQDFLLDDPWFSKPPPKSTGREDWGKEKFANLLTFLKNHPSVPDNDLLASLAETTAAGVLSGFRWLDSKPDLLILGGGGSYNTDLRRRISRITGVPTNTTERFGWPPQAIESMAFAYLAALTLSGRPASLPSTTGCSYAVIGGSIVPPQNGSLPARLREICLAAGIHLPFPDRATPPEFRLPESGPLFSEETGKRQ
;
A
#
# COMPACT_ATOMS: atom_id res chain seq x y z
N MET A 1 22.86 -1.82 -15.07
CA MET A 1 22.32 -3.17 -15.33
C MET A 1 21.17 -3.02 -16.32
N THR A 2 21.32 -3.49 -17.55
CA THR A 2 20.42 -3.19 -18.68
C THR A 2 19.70 -4.43 -19.24
N GLY A 3 19.56 -5.50 -18.45
CA GLY A 3 18.80 -6.69 -18.82
C GLY A 3 17.42 -6.72 -18.15
N LYS A 4 16.42 -7.35 -18.80
CA LYS A 4 15.16 -7.71 -18.14
C LYS A 4 15.48 -8.66 -16.97
N PRO A 5 14.84 -8.50 -15.80
CA PRO A 5 15.09 -9.35 -14.64
C PRO A 5 14.78 -10.82 -14.97
N THR A 6 15.67 -11.73 -14.56
CA THR A 6 15.49 -13.19 -14.73
C THR A 6 14.66 -13.78 -13.58
N PHE A 7 14.16 -15.01 -13.72
CA PHE A 7 13.52 -15.71 -12.60
C PHE A 7 14.46 -15.88 -11.41
N GLN A 8 15.75 -16.14 -11.66
CA GLN A 8 16.77 -16.20 -10.61
C GLN A 8 16.87 -14.86 -9.87
N TYR A 9 16.91 -13.74 -10.60
CA TYR A 9 16.95 -12.41 -10.00
C TYR A 9 15.75 -12.16 -9.07
N TRP A 10 14.55 -12.55 -9.48
CA TRP A 10 13.35 -12.42 -8.65
C TRP A 10 13.42 -13.31 -7.40
N GLY A 11 13.90 -14.55 -7.52
CA GLY A 11 14.11 -15.45 -6.39
C GLY A 11 15.15 -14.92 -5.40
N ASP A 12 16.27 -14.40 -5.89
CA ASP A 12 17.32 -13.78 -5.07
C ASP A 12 16.81 -12.54 -4.35
N LEU A 13 16.00 -11.72 -5.04
CA LEU A 13 15.36 -10.55 -4.45
C LEU A 13 14.36 -10.92 -3.35
N GLU A 14 13.52 -11.93 -3.58
CA GLU A 14 12.61 -12.45 -2.56
C GLU A 14 13.39 -12.92 -1.33
N HIS A 15 14.48 -13.67 -1.54
CA HIS A 15 15.33 -14.15 -0.46
C HIS A 15 15.92 -13.00 0.36
N LEU A 16 16.56 -12.02 -0.31
CA LEU A 16 17.13 -10.84 0.34
C LEU A 16 16.09 -10.07 1.14
N MET A 17 14.90 -9.89 0.57
CA MET A 17 13.81 -9.18 1.23
C MET A 17 13.33 -9.96 2.46
N SER A 18 13.19 -11.27 2.35
CA SER A 18 12.74 -12.12 3.46
C SER A 18 13.76 -12.15 4.61
N GLU A 19 15.06 -12.17 4.32
CA GLU A 19 16.12 -12.00 5.33
C GLU A 19 16.03 -10.63 6.00
N THR A 20 15.75 -9.59 5.21
CA THR A 20 15.57 -8.22 5.72
C THR A 20 14.36 -8.14 6.65
N GLU A 21 13.18 -8.58 6.23
CA GLU A 21 11.95 -8.61 7.02
C GLU A 21 12.16 -9.36 8.34
N THR A 22 12.83 -10.50 8.26
CA THR A 22 13.17 -11.32 9.43
C THR A 22 14.10 -10.57 10.38
N SER A 23 15.18 -9.96 9.88
CA SER A 23 16.09 -9.17 10.71
C SER A 23 15.40 -7.98 11.39
N LEU A 24 14.51 -7.30 10.65
CA LEU A 24 13.70 -6.20 11.16
C LEU A 24 12.75 -6.64 12.28
N MET A 25 12.09 -7.79 12.14
CA MET A 25 11.26 -8.34 13.20
C MET A 25 12.06 -8.62 14.49
N SER A 26 13.26 -9.19 14.36
CA SER A 26 14.17 -9.39 15.49
C SER A 26 14.51 -8.08 16.19
N SER A 27 14.83 -7.06 15.40
CA SER A 27 15.20 -5.73 15.89
C SER A 27 14.02 -5.06 16.59
N LEU A 28 12.82 -5.15 16.00
CA LEU A 28 11.59 -4.59 16.56
C LEU A 28 11.22 -5.25 17.89
N CYS A 29 11.30 -6.58 17.98
CA CYS A 29 11.05 -7.33 19.23
C CYS A 29 12.02 -6.87 20.33
N SER A 30 13.31 -6.77 20.00
CA SER A 30 14.35 -6.30 20.93
C SER A 30 14.09 -4.87 21.41
N LEU A 31 13.86 -3.93 20.47
CA LEU A 31 13.59 -2.52 20.79
C LEU A 31 12.30 -2.32 21.59
N SER A 32 11.31 -3.19 21.41
CA SER A 32 10.02 -3.12 22.10
C SER A 32 9.99 -3.92 23.40
N ASN A 33 11.06 -4.66 23.71
CA ASN A 33 11.12 -5.62 24.83
C ASN A 33 9.94 -6.62 24.80
N ILE A 34 9.60 -7.11 23.60
CA ILE A 34 8.55 -8.10 23.36
C ILE A 34 9.20 -9.39 22.87
N SER A 35 8.84 -10.54 23.44
CA SER A 35 9.29 -11.83 22.91
C SER A 35 8.47 -12.17 21.66
N PRO A 36 9.08 -12.74 20.61
CA PRO A 36 8.32 -13.24 19.46
C PRO A 36 7.18 -14.20 19.84
N SER A 37 7.33 -14.96 20.94
CA SER A 37 6.29 -15.85 21.48
C SER A 37 5.02 -15.14 21.92
N ASP A 38 5.13 -13.86 22.27
CA ASP A 38 4.04 -13.01 22.77
C ASP A 38 3.19 -12.45 21.62
N LEU A 39 3.69 -12.54 20.39
CA LEU A 39 2.98 -12.09 19.20
C LEU A 39 1.89 -13.10 18.82
N ASN A 40 0.68 -12.59 18.57
CA ASN A 40 -0.42 -13.41 18.07
C ASN A 40 -0.34 -13.69 16.57
N GLY A 41 0.46 -12.90 15.84
CA GLY A 41 0.71 -13.04 14.41
C GLY A 41 1.42 -11.82 13.84
N ALA A 42 1.79 -11.89 12.57
CA ALA A 42 2.38 -10.78 11.82
C ALA A 42 1.67 -10.58 10.48
N GLY A 43 1.76 -9.37 9.94
CA GLY A 43 1.32 -9.04 8.58
C GLY A 43 2.52 -8.58 7.76
N THR A 44 2.80 -9.23 6.64
CA THR A 44 3.76 -8.72 5.65
C THR A 44 3.06 -8.40 4.34
N HIS A 45 3.20 -7.14 3.91
CA HIS A 45 2.78 -6.75 2.57
C HIS A 45 3.71 -7.32 1.48
N GLY A 46 5.00 -7.49 1.80
CA GLY A 46 6.05 -7.69 0.80
C GLY A 46 6.35 -6.42 -0.01
N VAL A 47 6.94 -6.60 -1.18
CA VAL A 47 7.21 -5.50 -2.13
C VAL A 47 6.39 -5.71 -3.40
N THR A 48 5.63 -4.69 -3.79
CA THR A 48 4.89 -4.70 -5.06
C THR A 48 5.88 -4.69 -6.22
N ALA A 49 5.93 -5.82 -6.95
CA ALA A 49 6.68 -5.95 -8.19
C ALA A 49 5.83 -5.54 -9.40
N TYR A 50 4.51 -5.74 -9.32
CA TYR A 50 3.58 -5.39 -10.38
C TYR A 50 2.18 -5.08 -9.83
N HIS A 51 1.50 -4.08 -10.41
CA HIS A 51 0.15 -3.72 -10.04
C HIS A 51 -0.61 -3.15 -11.25
N ARG A 52 -1.61 -3.90 -11.71
CA ARG A 52 -2.52 -3.52 -12.78
C ARG A 52 -3.90 -4.13 -12.49
N PRO A 53 -4.72 -3.50 -11.63
CA PRO A 53 -5.98 -4.07 -11.19
C PRO A 53 -7.08 -4.05 -12.27
N SER A 54 -6.96 -3.17 -13.26
CA SER A 54 -7.91 -3.14 -14.38
C SER A 54 -7.61 -4.23 -15.42
N PRO A 55 -8.65 -4.83 -16.04
CA PRO A 55 -8.47 -5.75 -17.16
C PRO A 55 -7.68 -5.11 -18.30
N HIS A 56 -6.89 -5.92 -19.00
CA HIS A 56 -6.04 -5.45 -20.09
C HIS A 56 -5.76 -6.52 -21.14
N GLU A 57 -5.38 -6.07 -22.33
CA GLU A 57 -4.97 -6.97 -23.40
C GLU A 57 -3.64 -7.66 -23.04
N PRO A 58 -3.52 -8.98 -23.29
CA PRO A 58 -2.26 -9.67 -23.12
C PRO A 58 -1.20 -9.17 -24.11
N PRO A 59 0.08 -9.18 -23.73
CA PRO A 59 1.17 -8.84 -24.64
C PRO A 59 1.49 -9.95 -25.67
N TRP A 60 0.74 -11.07 -25.64
CA TRP A 60 0.86 -12.19 -26.57
C TRP A 60 -0.46 -12.40 -27.30
N GLU A 61 -0.39 -12.89 -28.53
CA GLU A 61 -1.57 -13.28 -29.30
C GLU A 61 -2.09 -14.65 -28.83
N ASN A 62 -3.31 -14.67 -28.31
CA ASN A 62 -4.05 -15.89 -28.06
C ASN A 62 -5.54 -15.67 -28.42
N PRO A 63 -6.10 -16.40 -29.41
CA PRO A 63 -7.48 -16.21 -29.82
C PRO A 63 -8.50 -16.57 -28.73
N GLU A 64 -8.13 -17.39 -27.73
CA GLU A 64 -8.99 -17.79 -26.62
C GLU A 64 -8.89 -16.85 -25.41
N ILE A 65 -7.77 -16.13 -25.27
CA ILE A 65 -7.50 -15.23 -24.15
C ILE A 65 -7.17 -13.85 -24.71
N THR A 66 -8.20 -13.03 -24.89
CA THR A 66 -8.08 -11.65 -25.41
C THR A 66 -8.03 -10.61 -24.31
N THR A 67 -8.26 -11.00 -23.05
CA THR A 67 -8.23 -10.10 -21.90
C THR A 67 -7.67 -10.83 -20.69
N ILE A 68 -6.70 -10.20 -20.04
CA ILE A 68 -6.18 -10.59 -18.74
C ILE A 68 -7.00 -9.86 -17.66
N PRO A 69 -7.51 -10.54 -16.63
CA PRO A 69 -8.14 -9.90 -15.48
C PRO A 69 -7.15 -9.02 -14.71
N GLY A 70 -7.61 -8.32 -13.68
CA GLY A 70 -6.74 -7.57 -12.79
C GLY A 70 -5.63 -8.43 -12.20
N ILE A 71 -4.39 -7.93 -12.23
CA ILE A 71 -3.22 -8.62 -11.66
C ILE A 71 -2.49 -7.71 -10.69
N THR A 72 -2.10 -8.28 -9.57
CA THR A 72 -1.09 -7.69 -8.70
C THR A 72 -0.15 -8.76 -8.14
N LEU A 73 1.11 -8.39 -7.98
CA LEU A 73 2.19 -9.26 -7.51
C LEU A 73 2.99 -8.55 -6.44
N GLN A 74 2.91 -9.07 -5.23
CA GLN A 74 3.80 -8.73 -4.12
C GLN A 74 4.76 -9.90 -3.91
N ILE A 75 6.05 -9.61 -3.84
CA ILE A 75 7.07 -10.60 -3.58
C ILE A 75 7.33 -10.62 -2.07
N SER A 76 7.37 -11.82 -1.47
CA SER A 76 7.75 -12.11 -0.07
C SER A 76 7.79 -13.62 0.17
N ASN A 77 8.67 -14.07 1.05
CA ASN A 77 8.65 -15.44 1.59
C ASN A 77 8.16 -15.44 3.05
N PRO A 78 6.84 -15.39 3.29
CA PRO A 78 6.25 -15.35 4.63
C PRO A 78 6.54 -16.62 5.44
N TYR A 79 6.88 -17.74 4.80
CA TYR A 79 7.28 -18.96 5.49
C TYR A 79 8.55 -18.75 6.30
N ARG A 80 9.56 -18.01 5.82
CA ARG A 80 10.79 -17.76 6.60
C ARG A 80 10.49 -17.04 7.92
N LEU A 81 9.61 -16.04 7.88
CA LEU A 81 9.14 -15.31 9.06
C LEU A 81 8.38 -16.23 10.02
N SER A 82 7.39 -16.97 9.50
CA SER A 82 6.58 -17.89 10.31
C SER A 82 7.45 -18.96 10.99
N GLN A 83 8.37 -19.56 10.24
CA GLN A 83 9.26 -20.61 10.70
C GLN A 83 10.25 -20.11 11.76
N LYS A 84 10.84 -18.93 11.56
CA LYS A 84 11.82 -18.39 12.51
C LYS A 84 11.18 -17.94 13.82
N TYR A 85 9.97 -17.41 13.80
CA TYR A 85 9.34 -16.82 14.98
C TYR A 85 8.23 -17.68 15.60
N GLY A 86 7.80 -18.76 14.95
CA GLY A 86 6.75 -19.65 15.48
C GLY A 86 5.38 -18.99 15.57
N ILE A 87 5.10 -18.00 14.71
CA ILE A 87 3.85 -17.23 14.69
C ILE A 87 3.18 -17.31 13.33
N PRO A 88 1.84 -17.21 13.25
CA PRO A 88 1.14 -17.11 11.98
C PRO A 88 1.50 -15.80 11.27
N VAL A 89 1.68 -15.87 9.96
CA VAL A 89 2.00 -14.71 9.12
C VAL A 89 0.91 -14.56 8.06
N VAL A 90 0.29 -13.38 8.01
CA VAL A 90 -0.64 -13.00 6.94
C VAL A 90 0.12 -12.24 5.86
N TYR A 91 -0.09 -12.60 4.60
CA TYR A 91 0.53 -11.96 3.44
C TYR A 91 -0.44 -11.88 2.25
N ASP A 92 -0.02 -11.33 1.12
CA ASP A 92 -0.81 -11.30 -0.14
C ASP A 92 -2.19 -10.62 0.01
N PHE A 93 -2.23 -9.50 0.73
CA PHE A 93 -3.47 -8.80 1.07
C PHE A 93 -4.29 -8.33 -0.13
N ARG A 94 -3.63 -8.05 -1.27
CA ARG A 94 -4.26 -7.38 -2.41
C ARG A 94 -4.99 -8.33 -3.34
N ARG A 95 -4.48 -9.55 -3.55
CA ARG A 95 -5.01 -10.45 -4.59
C ARG A 95 -6.44 -10.91 -4.34
N ALA A 96 -6.83 -11.08 -3.08
CA ALA A 96 -8.20 -11.41 -2.73
C ALA A 96 -9.19 -10.30 -3.15
N ASP A 97 -8.78 -9.04 -3.08
CA ASP A 97 -9.59 -7.89 -3.49
C ASP A 97 -9.66 -7.77 -5.02
N VAL A 98 -8.51 -7.91 -5.69
CA VAL A 98 -8.39 -7.83 -7.15
C VAL A 98 -9.15 -8.97 -7.84
N SER A 99 -9.18 -10.17 -7.27
CA SER A 99 -9.87 -11.33 -7.86
C SER A 99 -11.39 -11.15 -7.99
N VAL A 100 -11.97 -10.18 -7.25
CA VAL A 100 -13.40 -9.88 -7.26
C VAL A 100 -13.71 -8.50 -7.83
N GLY A 101 -12.77 -7.94 -8.61
CA GLY A 101 -12.91 -6.69 -9.35
C GLY A 101 -12.52 -5.42 -8.59
N GLY A 102 -11.92 -5.55 -7.40
CA GLY A 102 -11.39 -4.40 -6.67
C GLY A 102 -10.05 -3.91 -7.20
N GLU A 103 -9.69 -2.69 -6.84
CA GLU A 103 -8.41 -2.06 -7.20
C GLU A 103 -7.21 -2.66 -6.44
N GLY A 104 -7.42 -3.40 -5.34
CA GLY A 104 -6.35 -3.90 -4.48
C GLY A 104 -5.59 -2.80 -3.71
N ALA A 105 -6.06 -1.56 -3.79
CA ALA A 105 -5.50 -0.38 -3.15
C ALA A 105 -6.56 0.76 -3.08
N PRO A 106 -6.46 1.67 -2.09
CA PRO A 106 -5.60 1.62 -0.91
C PRO A 106 -6.21 0.74 0.21
N LEU A 107 -5.39 -0.15 0.78
CA LEU A 107 -5.85 -1.12 1.81
C LEU A 107 -5.87 -0.58 3.24
N ALA A 108 -5.21 0.55 3.51
CA ALA A 108 -5.13 1.11 4.86
C ALA A 108 -6.44 1.77 5.35
N THR A 109 -7.48 1.82 4.51
CA THR A 109 -8.74 2.52 4.77
C THR A 109 -9.39 2.13 6.10
N LEU A 110 -9.52 0.82 6.37
CA LEU A 110 -10.15 0.34 7.60
C LEU A 110 -9.31 0.65 8.84
N PHE A 111 -7.98 0.68 8.70
CA PHE A 111 -7.09 1.13 9.76
C PHE A 111 -7.27 2.63 10.02
N HIS A 112 -7.29 3.46 8.97
CA HIS A 112 -7.54 4.89 9.11
C HIS A 112 -8.89 5.18 9.79
N ARG A 113 -9.95 4.42 9.43
CA ARG A 113 -11.25 4.49 10.12
C ARG A 113 -11.11 4.23 11.61
N ALA A 114 -10.48 3.11 11.98
CA ALA A 114 -10.33 2.72 13.37
C ALA A 114 -9.47 3.70 14.18
N ALA A 115 -8.44 4.26 13.55
CA ALA A 115 -7.43 5.10 14.19
C ALA A 115 -7.82 6.58 14.32
N PHE A 116 -8.45 7.14 13.28
CA PHE A 116 -8.48 8.59 13.08
C PHE A 116 -9.89 9.18 12.92
N SER A 117 -10.93 8.36 12.86
CA SER A 117 -12.31 8.86 12.83
C SER A 117 -12.67 9.59 14.12
N ASP A 118 -13.64 10.49 14.04
CA ASP A 118 -14.11 11.30 15.17
C ASP A 118 -15.63 11.12 15.38
N PRO A 119 -16.15 11.33 16.60
CA PRO A 119 -17.59 11.34 16.84
C PRO A 119 -18.35 12.40 16.05
N HIS A 120 -17.74 13.57 15.80
CA HIS A 120 -18.44 14.77 15.29
C HIS A 120 -17.75 15.44 14.10
N GLU A 121 -16.46 15.22 13.89
CA GLU A 121 -15.73 15.79 12.76
C GLU A 121 -15.65 14.83 11.56
N ASN A 122 -15.90 15.35 10.35
CA ASN A 122 -15.53 14.66 9.13
C ASN A 122 -14.04 14.88 8.91
N ARG A 123 -13.26 13.81 8.92
CA ARG A 123 -11.81 13.90 8.74
C ARG A 123 -11.40 13.30 7.40
N ALA A 124 -10.19 13.58 6.97
CA ALA A 124 -9.56 12.82 5.91
C ALA A 124 -8.11 12.51 6.27
N PHE A 125 -7.71 11.26 6.07
CA PHE A 125 -6.32 10.84 6.15
C PHE A 125 -5.69 10.98 4.76
N LEU A 126 -4.53 11.63 4.67
CA LEU A 126 -3.78 11.81 3.44
C LEU A 126 -2.36 11.27 3.62
N ASN A 127 -2.09 10.11 3.02
CA ASN A 127 -0.75 9.56 2.98
C ASN A 127 0.04 10.24 1.85
N LEU A 128 1.18 10.86 2.18
CA LEU A 128 2.07 11.50 1.21
C LEU A 128 3.30 10.62 0.96
N GLY A 129 3.09 9.52 0.23
CA GLY A 129 4.15 8.65 -0.27
C GLY A 129 4.71 9.13 -1.61
N GLY A 130 5.21 8.21 -2.44
CA GLY A 130 5.49 8.53 -3.85
C GLY A 130 4.21 8.94 -4.59
N ILE A 131 3.12 8.22 -4.35
CA ILE A 131 1.74 8.58 -4.69
C ILE A 131 1.05 9.10 -3.44
N ALA A 132 0.20 10.12 -3.61
CA ALA A 132 -0.66 10.62 -2.56
C ALA A 132 -1.98 9.87 -2.58
N ASN A 133 -2.42 9.35 -1.43
CA ASN A 133 -3.71 8.67 -1.30
C ASN A 133 -4.52 9.25 -0.15
N LEU A 134 -5.81 9.42 -0.40
CA LEU A 134 -6.76 10.03 0.53
C LEU A 134 -7.77 8.98 0.99
N THR A 135 -8.04 8.96 2.28
CA THR A 135 -9.16 8.24 2.90
C THR A 135 -10.06 9.25 3.58
N TYR A 136 -11.30 9.39 3.10
CA TYR A 136 -12.33 10.17 3.76
C TYR A 136 -12.94 9.38 4.92
N LEU A 137 -13.07 10.05 6.06
CA LEU A 137 -13.49 9.50 7.34
C LEU A 137 -14.69 10.30 7.85
N PRO A 138 -15.92 9.91 7.49
CA PRO A 138 -17.12 10.54 8.01
C PRO A 138 -17.17 10.44 9.54
N ALA A 139 -17.72 11.47 10.19
CA ALA A 139 -17.99 11.44 11.62
C ALA A 139 -18.82 10.20 12.01
N PHE A 140 -18.64 9.64 13.21
CA PHE A 140 -19.46 8.50 13.65
C PHE A 140 -20.95 8.85 13.77
N SER A 141 -21.28 10.11 14.05
CA SER A 141 -22.66 10.60 13.99
C SER A 141 -23.29 10.49 12.60
N ASN A 142 -22.47 10.43 11.54
CA ASN A 142 -22.89 10.26 10.16
C ASN A 142 -22.75 8.79 9.72
N ALA A 143 -23.33 7.87 10.51
CA ALA A 143 -23.14 6.42 10.34
C ALA A 143 -23.59 5.86 8.97
N HIS A 144 -24.39 6.61 8.20
CA HIS A 144 -24.83 6.23 6.86
C HIS A 144 -23.79 6.51 5.76
N GLN A 145 -22.79 7.36 6.03
CA GLN A 145 -21.71 7.65 5.08
C GLN A 145 -20.59 6.62 5.22
N ALA A 146 -20.25 5.99 4.09
CA ALA A 146 -19.15 5.05 4.02
C ALA A 146 -17.81 5.78 3.90
N CYS A 147 -16.72 5.12 4.33
CA CYS A 147 -15.39 5.57 3.94
C CYS A 147 -15.22 5.46 2.43
N LEU A 148 -14.58 6.47 1.88
CA LEU A 148 -14.14 6.51 0.49
C LEU A 148 -12.62 6.67 0.48
N SER A 149 -11.94 5.88 -0.34
CA SER A 149 -10.50 6.03 -0.52
C SER A 149 -10.08 5.92 -1.98
N PHE A 150 -9.06 6.67 -2.35
CA PHE A 150 -8.52 6.70 -3.71
C PHE A 150 -7.18 7.43 -3.73
N ASP A 151 -6.43 7.23 -4.81
CA ASP A 151 -5.23 8.03 -5.06
C ASP A 151 -5.60 9.42 -5.58
N THR A 152 -4.94 10.46 -5.08
CA THR A 152 -5.12 11.85 -5.54
C THR A 152 -4.11 12.28 -6.58
N GLY A 153 -3.08 11.46 -6.85
CA GLY A 153 -2.05 11.69 -7.87
C GLY A 153 -0.63 11.61 -7.30
N PRO A 154 0.37 12.26 -7.91
CA PRO A 154 1.74 12.21 -7.44
C PRO A 154 1.88 12.88 -6.06
N GLY A 155 2.46 12.15 -5.10
CA GLY A 155 2.92 12.69 -3.83
C GLY A 155 4.33 13.26 -4.00
N ASN A 156 5.33 12.59 -3.45
CA ASN A 156 6.73 13.03 -3.57
C ASN A 156 7.43 12.55 -4.84
N MET A 157 6.83 11.67 -5.65
CA MET A 157 7.56 10.98 -6.72
C MET A 157 8.23 11.92 -7.73
N LEU A 158 7.49 12.92 -8.24
CA LEU A 158 8.06 13.90 -9.17
C LEU A 158 9.02 14.86 -8.46
N LEU A 159 8.77 15.22 -7.20
CA LEU A 159 9.66 16.06 -6.39
C LEU A 159 11.02 15.40 -6.17
N ASP A 160 11.02 14.11 -5.83
CA ASP A 160 12.21 13.30 -5.59
C ASP A 160 13.02 13.13 -6.89
N LEU A 161 12.34 12.86 -8.01
CA LEU A 161 12.95 12.80 -9.34
C LEU A 161 13.56 14.14 -9.75
N ALA A 162 12.86 15.26 -9.51
CA ALA A 162 13.38 16.60 -9.78
C ALA A 162 14.60 16.91 -8.91
N MET A 163 14.56 16.60 -7.62
CA MET A 163 15.70 16.78 -6.71
C MET A 163 16.91 15.99 -7.17
N SER A 164 16.73 14.70 -7.47
CA SER A 164 17.80 13.86 -7.99
C SER A 164 18.33 14.36 -9.33
N HIS A 165 17.48 14.91 -10.20
CA HIS A 165 17.90 15.47 -11.48
C HIS A 165 18.77 16.72 -11.28
N ILE A 166 18.29 17.66 -10.47
CA ILE A 166 18.93 18.94 -10.19
C ILE A 166 20.30 18.74 -9.51
N THR A 167 20.40 17.80 -8.56
CA THR A 167 21.64 17.58 -7.81
C THR A 167 22.49 16.45 -8.39
N HIS A 168 22.22 16.01 -9.62
CA HIS A 168 22.94 14.89 -10.26
C HIS A 168 23.04 13.62 -9.38
N GLY A 169 21.98 13.33 -8.62
CA GLY A 169 21.87 12.15 -7.75
C GLY A 169 22.40 12.32 -6.32
N GLU A 170 23.03 13.44 -5.96
CA GLU A 170 23.54 13.64 -4.59
C GLU A 170 22.45 13.70 -3.52
N LYS A 171 21.27 14.24 -3.86
CA LYS A 171 20.09 14.32 -3.00
C LYS A 171 18.90 13.68 -3.71
N THR A 172 18.11 12.93 -2.97
CA THR A 172 16.97 12.17 -3.51
C THR A 172 15.61 12.74 -3.13
N TYR A 173 15.56 13.77 -2.27
CA TYR A 173 14.32 14.42 -1.84
C TYR A 173 14.59 15.86 -1.36
N ASP A 174 13.56 16.71 -1.34
CA ASP A 174 13.64 18.10 -0.86
C ASP A 174 13.42 18.16 0.65
N LYS A 175 14.52 18.20 1.41
CA LYS A 175 14.48 18.16 2.88
C LYS A 175 13.64 19.31 3.43
N ASN A 176 12.58 18.98 4.16
CA ASN A 176 11.60 19.90 4.74
C ASN A 176 10.86 20.80 3.73
N GLY A 177 11.03 20.58 2.42
CA GLY A 177 10.52 21.49 1.39
C GLY A 177 11.30 22.79 1.26
N GLN A 178 12.58 22.84 1.66
CA GLN A 178 13.34 24.10 1.69
C GLN A 178 13.50 24.72 0.30
N ARG A 179 13.78 23.89 -0.72
CA ARG A 179 13.99 24.40 -2.07
C ARG A 179 12.66 24.80 -2.72
N SER A 180 11.65 23.94 -2.62
CA SER A 180 10.29 24.23 -3.08
C SER A 180 9.69 25.48 -2.41
N ALA A 181 9.97 25.73 -1.13
CA ALA A 181 9.51 26.94 -0.44
C ALA A 181 10.14 28.24 -0.97
N SER A 182 11.35 28.16 -1.52
CA SER A 182 12.10 29.33 -2.04
C SER A 182 11.87 29.61 -3.52
N GLY A 183 11.19 28.71 -4.23
CA GLY A 183 10.85 28.86 -5.64
C GLY A 183 9.49 29.50 -5.86
N ASN A 184 9.30 30.02 -7.07
CA ASN A 184 8.04 30.53 -7.57
C ASN A 184 7.31 29.47 -8.39
N VAL A 185 6.00 29.39 -8.21
CA VAL A 185 5.16 28.44 -8.95
C VAL A 185 5.02 28.88 -10.40
N GLN A 186 5.37 27.99 -11.32
CA GLN A 186 5.23 28.15 -12.76
C GLN A 186 3.94 27.51 -13.21
N LYS A 187 2.97 28.35 -13.61
CA LYS A 187 1.62 27.90 -13.98
C LYS A 187 1.61 26.91 -15.16
N SER A 188 2.50 27.10 -16.14
CA SER A 188 2.64 26.20 -17.30
C SER A 188 2.98 24.76 -16.93
N ILE A 189 3.82 24.54 -15.90
CA ILE A 189 4.15 23.20 -15.40
C ILE A 189 2.92 22.56 -14.76
N GLN A 190 2.20 23.34 -13.98
CA GLN A 190 0.99 22.88 -13.31
C GLN A 190 -0.09 22.49 -14.32
N ASP A 191 -0.32 23.33 -15.32
CA ASP A 191 -1.33 23.08 -16.35
C ASP A 191 -0.96 21.85 -17.16
N PHE A 192 0.31 21.70 -17.54
CA PHE A 192 0.79 20.49 -18.22
C PHE A 192 0.53 19.19 -17.42
N LEU A 193 0.77 19.21 -16.11
CA LEU A 193 0.59 18.02 -15.28
C LEU A 193 -0.88 17.75 -14.95
N LEU A 194 -1.66 18.78 -14.66
CA LEU A 194 -3.07 18.66 -14.26
C LEU A 194 -4.03 18.44 -15.44
N ASP A 195 -3.58 18.64 -16.68
CA ASP A 195 -4.33 18.30 -17.91
C ASP A 195 -4.46 16.78 -18.11
N ASP A 196 -3.76 15.95 -17.32
CA ASP A 196 -3.90 14.51 -17.40
C ASP A 196 -5.34 14.05 -17.07
N PRO A 197 -6.03 13.34 -17.99
CA PRO A 197 -7.41 12.88 -17.78
C PRO A 197 -7.61 12.02 -16.54
N TRP A 198 -6.55 11.42 -16.00
CA TRP A 198 -6.59 10.63 -14.77
C TRP A 198 -7.13 11.44 -13.56
N PHE A 199 -6.86 12.74 -13.48
CA PHE A 199 -7.38 13.57 -12.39
C PHE A 199 -8.92 13.65 -12.40
N SER A 200 -9.52 13.63 -13.58
CA SER A 200 -10.98 13.70 -13.78
C SER A 200 -11.70 12.37 -13.60
N LYS A 201 -10.98 11.25 -13.52
CA LYS A 201 -11.59 9.92 -13.26
C LYS A 201 -12.22 9.90 -11.86
N PRO A 202 -13.46 9.37 -11.70
CA PRO A 202 -14.08 9.16 -10.39
C PRO A 202 -13.42 7.97 -9.66
N PRO A 203 -13.48 7.92 -8.32
CA PRO A 203 -13.20 6.72 -7.55
C PRO A 203 -14.16 5.55 -7.88
N PRO A 204 -13.77 4.29 -7.69
CA PRO A 204 -12.45 3.82 -7.22
C PRO A 204 -11.38 4.08 -8.28
N LYS A 205 -10.22 4.60 -7.84
CA LYS A 205 -9.08 4.82 -8.74
C LYS A 205 -7.75 4.71 -8.00
N SER A 206 -6.80 4.06 -8.65
CA SER A 206 -5.42 3.96 -8.21
C SER A 206 -4.45 4.41 -9.31
N THR A 207 -3.20 4.67 -8.94
CA THR A 207 -2.11 5.00 -9.87
C THR A 207 -0.76 4.61 -9.27
N GLY A 208 0.32 4.78 -10.03
CA GLY A 208 1.63 4.33 -9.61
C GLY A 208 2.78 5.03 -10.31
N ARG A 209 3.94 4.37 -10.21
CA ARG A 209 5.19 4.78 -10.88
C ARG A 209 5.10 4.67 -12.40
N GLU A 210 4.16 3.87 -12.86
CA GLU A 210 3.82 3.61 -14.25
C GLU A 210 3.29 4.90 -14.89
N ASP A 211 2.45 5.66 -14.16
CA ASP A 211 1.86 6.90 -14.65
C ASP A 211 2.67 8.14 -14.26
N TRP A 212 3.29 8.15 -13.07
CA TRP A 212 3.92 9.34 -12.46
C TRP A 212 5.42 9.22 -12.20
N GLY A 213 6.06 8.18 -12.72
CA GLY A 213 7.48 7.92 -12.51
C GLY A 213 8.41 8.60 -13.52
N LYS A 214 9.51 7.90 -13.85
CA LYS A 214 10.61 8.43 -14.67
C LYS A 214 10.16 8.89 -16.05
N GLU A 215 9.22 8.18 -16.67
CA GLU A 215 8.72 8.52 -18.00
C GLU A 215 7.94 9.84 -18.00
N LYS A 216 6.99 10.01 -17.07
CA LYS A 216 6.26 11.26 -16.89
C LYS A 216 7.21 12.43 -16.60
N PHE A 217 8.22 12.21 -15.76
CA PHE A 217 9.24 13.21 -15.50
C PHE A 217 10.07 13.57 -16.74
N ALA A 218 10.46 12.58 -17.57
CA ALA A 218 11.15 12.83 -18.83
C ALA A 218 10.29 13.61 -19.84
N ASN A 219 8.98 13.34 -19.88
CA ASN A 219 8.02 14.11 -20.67
C ASN A 219 7.93 15.57 -20.20
N LEU A 220 7.90 15.81 -18.88
CA LEU A 220 7.96 17.15 -18.31
C LEU A 220 9.26 17.88 -18.71
N LEU A 221 10.42 17.22 -18.61
CA LEU A 221 11.69 17.82 -19.05
C LEU A 221 11.69 18.16 -20.55
N THR A 222 11.06 17.33 -21.37
CA THR A 222 10.91 17.58 -22.81
C THR A 222 10.00 18.77 -23.08
N PHE A 223 8.87 18.85 -22.36
CA PHE A 223 7.98 20.01 -22.40
C PHE A 223 8.71 21.30 -22.04
N LEU A 224 9.53 21.29 -21.00
CA LEU A 224 10.30 22.45 -20.54
C LEU A 224 11.36 22.94 -21.54
N LYS A 225 11.90 22.07 -22.41
CA LYS A 225 12.84 22.50 -23.47
C LYS A 225 12.21 23.46 -24.48
N ASN A 226 10.89 23.42 -24.64
CA ASN A 226 10.15 24.28 -25.56
C ASN A 226 9.57 25.52 -24.89
N HIS A 227 9.95 25.79 -23.62
CA HIS A 227 9.46 26.90 -22.81
C HIS A 227 10.63 27.77 -22.30
N PRO A 228 10.35 28.98 -21.77
CA PRO A 228 11.37 29.76 -21.08
C PRO A 228 12.07 28.93 -19.98
N SER A 229 13.36 29.19 -19.78
CA SER A 229 14.14 28.51 -18.75
C SER A 229 13.49 28.67 -17.38
N VAL A 230 13.23 27.54 -16.71
CA VAL A 230 12.65 27.49 -15.37
C VAL A 230 13.78 27.24 -14.35
N PRO A 231 13.94 28.10 -13.33
CA PRO A 231 14.89 27.85 -12.25
C PRO A 231 14.57 26.54 -11.49
N ASP A 232 15.60 25.87 -10.99
CA ASP A 232 15.45 24.59 -10.28
C ASP A 232 14.45 24.63 -9.11
N ASN A 233 14.50 25.68 -8.30
CA ASN A 233 13.61 25.83 -7.16
C ASN A 233 12.16 26.10 -7.60
N ASP A 234 11.98 26.78 -8.74
CA ASP A 234 10.66 27.05 -9.34
C ASP A 234 10.03 25.76 -9.88
N LEU A 235 10.84 24.86 -10.47
CA LEU A 235 10.39 23.50 -10.81
C LEU A 235 9.86 22.77 -9.58
N LEU A 236 10.64 22.74 -8.48
CA LEU A 236 10.22 22.09 -7.24
C LEU A 236 8.97 22.73 -6.61
N ALA A 237 8.89 24.07 -6.61
CA ALA A 237 7.71 24.79 -6.14
C ALA A 237 6.47 24.43 -6.95
N SER A 238 6.61 24.29 -8.27
CA SER A 238 5.53 23.93 -9.20
C SER A 238 5.05 22.50 -8.98
N LEU A 239 5.97 21.56 -8.77
CA LEU A 239 5.65 20.16 -8.47
C LEU A 239 4.95 20.02 -7.12
N ALA A 240 5.42 20.70 -6.07
CA ALA A 240 4.77 20.69 -4.76
C ALA A 240 3.36 21.30 -4.81
N GLU A 241 3.17 22.38 -5.58
CA GLU A 241 1.85 22.97 -5.80
C GLU A 241 0.94 22.04 -6.60
N THR A 242 1.48 21.28 -7.56
CA THR A 242 0.73 20.27 -8.34
C THR A 242 0.20 19.15 -7.45
N THR A 243 1.03 18.63 -6.53
CA THR A 243 0.58 17.64 -5.53
C THR A 243 -0.57 18.20 -4.69
N ALA A 244 -0.44 19.42 -4.18
CA ALA A 244 -1.48 20.06 -3.38
C ALA A 244 -2.77 20.32 -4.17
N ALA A 245 -2.67 20.69 -5.45
CA ALA A 245 -3.81 20.83 -6.36
C ALA A 245 -4.48 19.48 -6.68
N GLY A 246 -3.71 18.40 -6.83
CA GLY A 246 -4.23 17.04 -6.99
C GLY A 246 -5.06 16.58 -5.79
N VAL A 247 -4.60 16.88 -4.57
CA VAL A 247 -5.37 16.63 -3.33
C VAL A 247 -6.70 17.39 -3.36
N LEU A 248 -6.69 18.68 -3.69
CA LEU A 248 -7.92 19.47 -3.80
C LEU A 248 -8.85 18.93 -4.89
N SER A 249 -8.32 18.51 -6.04
CA SER A 249 -9.14 17.89 -7.10
C SER A 249 -9.91 16.68 -6.57
N GLY A 250 -9.28 15.87 -5.70
CA GLY A 250 -9.92 14.75 -5.02
C GLY A 250 -11.15 15.13 -4.18
N PHE A 251 -11.22 16.36 -3.66
CA PHE A 251 -12.33 16.77 -2.78
C PHE A 251 -13.67 16.81 -3.49
N ARG A 252 -13.70 16.88 -4.83
CA ARG A 252 -14.93 16.85 -5.62
C ARG A 252 -15.72 15.55 -5.49
N TRP A 253 -15.07 14.49 -5.01
CA TRP A 253 -15.67 13.17 -4.80
C TRP A 253 -16.11 12.94 -3.35
N LEU A 254 -15.90 13.92 -2.47
CA LEU A 254 -16.29 13.84 -1.07
C LEU A 254 -17.68 14.43 -0.89
N ASP A 255 -18.51 13.77 -0.08
CA ASP A 255 -19.84 14.28 0.27
C ASP A 255 -19.78 15.64 0.97
N SER A 256 -18.76 15.85 1.79
CA SER A 256 -18.49 17.14 2.42
C SER A 256 -16.98 17.38 2.55
N LYS A 257 -16.62 18.67 2.58
CA LYS A 257 -15.26 19.09 2.85
C LYS A 257 -14.84 18.61 4.25
N PRO A 258 -13.67 17.97 4.42
CA PRO A 258 -13.18 17.57 5.74
C PRO A 258 -12.94 18.77 6.65
N ASP A 259 -13.21 18.60 7.94
CA ASP A 259 -12.87 19.54 9.00
C ASP A 259 -11.36 19.52 9.31
N LEU A 260 -10.72 18.35 9.12
CA LEU A 260 -9.28 18.16 9.35
C LEU A 260 -8.66 17.18 8.35
N LEU A 261 -7.48 17.55 7.83
CA LEU A 261 -6.59 16.64 7.12
C LEU A 261 -5.48 16.11 8.04
N ILE A 262 -5.40 14.79 8.17
CA ILE A 262 -4.36 14.08 8.92
C ILE A 262 -3.33 13.53 7.93
N LEU A 263 -2.09 13.97 8.06
CA LEU A 263 -1.03 13.73 7.10
C LEU A 263 -0.10 12.61 7.58
N GLY A 264 0.05 11.57 6.77
CA GLY A 264 0.99 10.46 6.95
C GLY A 264 2.06 10.39 5.86
N GLY A 265 2.94 9.40 5.94
CA GLY A 265 3.98 9.16 4.94
C GLY A 265 5.13 10.17 4.96
N GLY A 266 6.16 9.94 4.14
CA GLY A 266 7.38 10.76 4.12
C GLY A 266 7.14 12.24 3.78
N GLY A 267 6.15 12.53 2.93
CA GLY A 267 5.80 13.91 2.55
C GLY A 267 5.20 14.73 3.69
N SER A 268 4.75 14.10 4.77
CA SER A 268 4.30 14.81 5.99
C SER A 268 5.44 15.56 6.70
N TYR A 269 6.71 15.24 6.42
CA TYR A 269 7.86 16.01 6.91
C TYR A 269 8.15 17.25 6.05
N ASN A 270 7.61 17.32 4.83
CA ASN A 270 7.76 18.49 3.96
C ASN A 270 6.83 19.62 4.44
N THR A 271 7.40 20.56 5.19
CA THR A 271 6.64 21.68 5.78
C THR A 271 6.05 22.62 4.73
N ASP A 272 6.72 22.80 3.58
CA ASP A 272 6.19 23.59 2.48
C ASP A 272 4.95 22.94 1.85
N LEU A 273 5.04 21.65 1.55
CA LEU A 273 3.94 20.88 0.99
C LEU A 273 2.71 20.89 1.92
N ARG A 274 2.92 20.72 3.23
CA ARG A 274 1.85 20.83 4.24
C ARG A 274 1.13 22.17 4.20
N ARG A 275 1.91 23.25 4.11
CA ARG A 275 1.39 24.63 4.02
C ARG A 275 0.60 24.82 2.73
N ARG A 276 1.12 24.35 1.58
CA ARG A 276 0.43 24.42 0.28
C ARG A 276 -0.88 23.65 0.30
N ILE A 277 -0.89 22.42 0.80
CA ILE A 277 -2.11 21.60 0.93
C ILE A 277 -3.15 22.33 1.79
N SER A 278 -2.76 22.80 2.98
CA SER A 278 -3.67 23.54 3.87
C SER A 278 -4.23 24.80 3.20
N ARG A 279 -3.37 25.59 2.54
CA ARG A 279 -3.77 26.82 1.83
C ARG A 279 -4.74 26.54 0.69
N ILE A 280 -4.41 25.58 -0.18
CA ILE A 280 -5.18 25.29 -1.39
C ILE A 280 -6.52 24.63 -1.05
N THR A 281 -6.52 23.67 -0.13
CA THR A 281 -7.75 22.98 0.30
C THR A 281 -8.61 23.84 1.22
N GLY A 282 -7.99 24.80 1.92
CA GLY A 282 -8.61 25.56 2.99
C GLY A 282 -9.04 24.67 4.16
N VAL A 283 -8.38 23.53 4.38
CA VAL A 283 -8.60 22.62 5.52
C VAL A 283 -7.34 22.63 6.39
N PRO A 284 -7.47 22.77 7.73
CA PRO A 284 -6.31 22.65 8.60
C PRO A 284 -5.66 21.28 8.47
N THR A 285 -4.33 21.24 8.59
CA THR A 285 -3.55 20.00 8.49
C THR A 285 -2.87 19.68 9.81
N ASN A 286 -2.84 18.41 10.19
CA ASN A 286 -2.01 17.87 11.27
C ASN A 286 -1.27 16.63 10.79
N THR A 287 -0.14 16.30 11.40
CA THR A 287 0.51 14.99 11.20
C THR A 287 -0.07 13.97 12.16
N THR A 288 0.17 12.69 11.90
CA THR A 288 -0.21 11.62 12.83
C THR A 288 0.49 11.72 14.18
N GLU A 289 1.59 12.47 14.28
CA GLU A 289 2.32 12.71 15.54
C GLU A 289 1.44 13.41 16.58
N ARG A 290 0.51 14.26 16.15
CA ARG A 290 -0.48 14.89 17.06
C ARG A 290 -1.33 13.85 17.79
N PHE A 291 -1.49 12.67 17.20
CA PHE A 291 -2.23 11.53 17.76
C PHE A 291 -1.29 10.50 18.42
N GLY A 292 0.00 10.84 18.57
CA GLY A 292 1.02 9.99 19.18
C GLY A 292 1.66 8.97 18.24
N TRP A 293 1.37 9.04 16.92
CA TRP A 293 1.74 7.99 15.98
C TRP A 293 2.79 8.48 14.96
N PRO A 294 3.95 7.83 14.85
CA PRO A 294 4.97 8.22 13.87
C PRO A 294 4.45 8.11 12.43
N PRO A 295 4.56 9.15 11.58
CA PRO A 295 4.01 9.15 10.22
C PRO A 295 4.55 8.03 9.33
N GLN A 296 5.79 7.61 9.53
CA GLN A 296 6.40 6.51 8.77
C GLN A 296 5.93 5.12 9.23
N ALA A 297 5.38 5.00 10.45
CA ALA A 297 4.93 3.72 10.99
C ALA A 297 3.50 3.37 10.58
N ILE A 298 2.72 4.34 10.08
CA ILE A 298 1.28 4.19 9.79
C ILE A 298 0.99 3.04 8.84
N GLU A 299 1.71 2.93 7.73
CA GLU A 299 1.46 1.83 6.77
C GLU A 299 1.79 0.47 7.39
N SER A 300 2.87 0.37 8.16
CA SER A 300 3.24 -0.88 8.85
C SER A 300 2.19 -1.27 9.91
N MET A 301 1.70 -0.29 10.68
CA MET A 301 0.60 -0.49 11.63
C MET A 301 -0.69 -0.90 10.92
N ALA A 302 -0.98 -0.32 9.74
CA ALA A 302 -2.13 -0.72 8.93
C ALA A 302 -2.03 -2.19 8.51
N PHE A 303 -0.87 -2.68 8.05
CA PHE A 303 -0.72 -4.10 7.70
C PHE A 303 -0.80 -5.03 8.91
N ALA A 304 -0.31 -4.62 10.09
CA ALA A 304 -0.53 -5.36 11.32
C ALA A 304 -2.04 -5.43 11.68
N TYR A 305 -2.77 -4.33 11.51
CA TYR A 305 -4.22 -4.29 11.70
C TYR A 305 -4.97 -5.17 10.70
N LEU A 306 -4.61 -5.12 9.41
CA LEU A 306 -5.20 -5.98 8.38
C LEU A 306 -4.94 -7.47 8.67
N ALA A 307 -3.73 -7.83 9.11
CA ALA A 307 -3.45 -9.18 9.55
C ALA A 307 -4.36 -9.61 10.72
N ALA A 308 -4.59 -8.73 11.69
CA ALA A 308 -5.52 -9.00 12.79
C ALA A 308 -6.96 -9.18 12.32
N LEU A 309 -7.41 -8.44 11.30
CA LEU A 309 -8.72 -8.63 10.67
C LEU A 309 -8.81 -10.00 9.99
N THR A 310 -7.82 -10.35 9.16
CA THR A 310 -7.75 -11.66 8.48
C THR A 310 -7.77 -12.81 9.48
N LEU A 311 -6.93 -12.75 10.51
CA LEU A 311 -6.88 -13.74 11.59
C LEU A 311 -8.15 -13.78 12.45
N SER A 312 -9.03 -12.79 12.34
CA SER A 312 -10.33 -12.75 13.02
C SER A 312 -11.50 -13.02 12.07
N GLY A 313 -11.25 -13.40 10.81
CA GLY A 313 -12.29 -13.62 9.80
C GLY A 313 -13.06 -12.37 9.39
N ARG A 314 -12.44 -11.19 9.54
CA ARG A 314 -13.06 -9.89 9.22
C ARG A 314 -12.58 -9.36 7.87
N PRO A 315 -13.43 -8.63 7.12
CA PRO A 315 -13.02 -8.01 5.86
C PRO A 315 -11.88 -7.01 6.04
N ALA A 316 -10.94 -7.03 5.10
CA ALA A 316 -9.85 -6.07 4.93
C ALA A 316 -10.19 -4.97 3.91
N SER A 317 -11.12 -5.24 2.99
CA SER A 317 -11.59 -4.31 1.95
C SER A 317 -13.11 -4.32 1.84
N LEU A 318 -13.67 -3.21 1.38
CA LEU A 318 -15.11 -3.02 1.14
C LEU A 318 -15.35 -2.43 -0.26
N PRO A 319 -16.57 -2.59 -0.83
CA PRO A 319 -16.91 -1.98 -2.11
C PRO A 319 -16.67 -0.47 -2.15
N SER A 320 -16.93 0.24 -1.04
CA SER A 320 -16.71 1.69 -0.96
C SER A 320 -15.23 2.10 -0.88
N THR A 321 -14.32 1.17 -0.63
CA THR A 321 -12.89 1.47 -0.46
C THR A 321 -12.07 1.17 -1.70
N THR A 322 -12.28 -0.01 -2.31
CA THR A 322 -11.46 -0.49 -3.44
C THR A 322 -12.30 -0.76 -4.69
N GLY A 323 -13.63 -0.68 -4.61
CA GLY A 323 -14.50 -1.08 -5.72
C GLY A 323 -14.73 -2.58 -5.84
N CYS A 324 -14.26 -3.40 -4.90
CA CYS A 324 -14.56 -4.83 -4.90
C CYS A 324 -16.08 -5.09 -4.85
N SER A 325 -16.53 -6.17 -5.47
CA SER A 325 -17.97 -6.47 -5.60
C SER A 325 -18.68 -6.76 -4.26
N TYR A 326 -17.93 -7.13 -3.22
CA TYR A 326 -18.43 -7.36 -1.85
C TYR A 326 -17.28 -7.21 -0.85
N ALA A 327 -17.58 -7.22 0.45
CA ALA A 327 -16.56 -7.14 1.49
C ALA A 327 -15.62 -8.36 1.47
N VAL A 328 -14.31 -8.13 1.39
CA VAL A 328 -13.31 -9.19 1.17
C VAL A 328 -12.44 -9.38 2.40
N ILE A 329 -12.30 -10.61 2.89
CA ILE A 329 -11.23 -10.99 3.81
C ILE A 329 -9.93 -11.02 3.00
N GLY A 330 -9.03 -10.09 3.29
CA GLY A 330 -7.76 -9.97 2.57
C GLY A 330 -6.72 -10.96 3.10
N GLY A 331 -5.76 -11.31 2.23
CA GLY A 331 -4.56 -12.03 2.61
C GLY A 331 -4.71 -13.54 2.77
N SER A 332 -3.56 -14.21 2.82
CA SER A 332 -3.39 -15.65 3.03
C SER A 332 -2.63 -15.89 4.34
N ILE A 333 -3.00 -16.94 5.07
CA ILE A 333 -2.40 -17.27 6.38
C ILE A 333 -1.37 -18.37 6.19
N VAL A 334 -0.11 -18.08 6.53
CA VAL A 334 0.92 -19.08 6.73
C VAL A 334 0.88 -19.55 8.18
N PRO A 335 0.60 -20.83 8.46
CA PRO A 335 0.61 -21.36 9.81
C PRO A 335 2.05 -21.49 10.35
N PRO A 336 2.24 -21.46 11.68
CA PRO A 336 3.53 -21.79 12.29
C PRO A 336 3.84 -23.29 12.17
N GLN A 337 5.13 -23.66 12.28
CA GLN A 337 5.62 -25.04 12.07
C GLN A 337 4.93 -26.10 12.95
N ASN A 338 4.50 -25.71 14.16
CA ASN A 338 3.83 -26.61 15.09
C ASN A 338 2.33 -26.81 14.76
N GLY A 339 1.85 -26.29 13.63
CA GLY A 339 0.46 -26.38 13.19
C GLY A 339 -0.51 -25.55 14.03
N SER A 340 -0.10 -24.99 15.16
CA SER A 340 -0.98 -24.28 16.08
C SER A 340 -1.56 -23.02 15.40
N LEU A 341 -2.85 -23.07 15.07
CA LEU A 341 -3.59 -21.87 14.72
C LEU A 341 -3.53 -20.89 15.90
N PRO A 342 -3.47 -19.57 15.66
CA PRO A 342 -3.56 -18.61 16.75
C PRO A 342 -4.82 -18.89 17.58
N ALA A 343 -4.69 -18.81 18.91
CA ALA A 343 -5.73 -19.24 19.85
C ALA A 343 -7.12 -18.67 19.51
N ARG A 344 -7.19 -17.44 19.01
CA ARG A 344 -8.43 -16.79 18.58
C ARG A 344 -9.07 -17.40 17.33
N LEU A 345 -8.27 -17.82 16.34
CA LEU A 345 -8.80 -18.53 15.15
C LEU A 345 -9.30 -19.92 15.58
N ARG A 346 -8.63 -20.55 16.54
CA ARG A 346 -9.08 -21.80 17.18
C ARG A 346 -10.39 -21.61 17.93
N GLU A 347 -10.52 -20.56 18.74
CA GLU A 347 -11.78 -20.20 19.41
C GLU A 347 -12.92 -19.96 18.41
N ILE A 348 -12.68 -19.24 17.32
CA ILE A 348 -13.66 -19.00 16.25
C ILE A 348 -14.08 -20.32 15.59
N CYS A 349 -13.12 -21.18 15.22
CA CYS A 349 -13.42 -22.47 14.61
C CYS A 349 -14.19 -23.39 15.57
N LEU A 350 -13.80 -23.43 16.85
CA LEU A 350 -14.50 -24.20 17.88
C LEU A 350 -15.93 -23.67 18.11
N ALA A 351 -16.11 -22.35 18.17
CA ALA A 351 -17.44 -21.72 18.29
C ALA A 351 -18.33 -21.96 17.07
N ALA A 352 -17.73 -22.13 15.88
CA ALA A 352 -18.43 -22.45 14.64
C ALA A 352 -18.63 -23.97 14.41
N GLY A 353 -18.23 -24.82 15.36
CA GLY A 353 -18.31 -26.28 15.21
C GLY A 353 -17.38 -26.87 14.14
N ILE A 354 -16.36 -26.13 13.71
CA ILE A 354 -15.36 -26.56 12.75
C ILE A 354 -14.31 -27.40 13.49
N HIS A 355 -14.25 -28.69 13.19
CA HIS A 355 -13.19 -29.57 13.69
C HIS A 355 -11.83 -29.15 13.09
N LEU A 356 -10.94 -28.66 13.95
CA LEU A 356 -9.59 -28.29 13.54
C LEU A 356 -8.65 -29.51 13.59
N PRO A 357 -7.90 -29.81 12.52
CA PRO A 357 -6.93 -30.90 12.50
C PRO A 357 -5.63 -30.57 13.25
N PHE A 358 -5.52 -29.39 13.87
CA PHE A 358 -4.28 -28.89 14.45
C PHE A 358 -4.33 -28.88 16.00
N PRO A 359 -3.36 -29.50 16.70
CA PRO A 359 -3.32 -29.55 18.16
C PRO A 359 -2.94 -28.19 18.79
N ASP A 360 -3.17 -28.09 20.10
CA ASP A 360 -2.73 -26.95 20.92
C ASP A 360 -1.21 -26.79 20.88
N ARG A 361 -0.68 -25.58 21.16
CA ARG A 361 0.74 -25.17 21.04
C ARG A 361 1.79 -26.09 21.72
N ALA A 362 1.38 -27.14 22.42
CA ALA A 362 2.23 -27.98 23.26
C ALA A 362 2.94 -29.14 22.54
N THR A 363 2.54 -29.56 21.33
CA THR A 363 3.27 -30.65 20.64
C THR A 363 2.99 -30.65 19.13
N PRO A 364 4.01 -30.64 18.25
CA PRO A 364 3.80 -30.92 16.83
C PRO A 364 3.16 -32.32 16.69
N PRO A 365 2.18 -32.51 15.81
CA PRO A 365 1.69 -33.86 15.53
C PRO A 365 2.85 -34.73 15.03
N GLU A 366 3.04 -35.91 15.60
CA GLU A 366 3.91 -36.94 15.01
C GLU A 366 3.34 -37.27 13.62
N PHE A 367 3.90 -36.64 12.58
CA PHE A 367 3.57 -36.97 11.21
C PHE A 367 4.29 -38.27 10.86
N ARG A 368 3.67 -39.42 11.17
CA ARG A 368 4.09 -40.68 10.57
C ARG A 368 3.59 -40.67 9.12
N LEU A 369 4.53 -40.58 8.18
CA LEU A 369 4.25 -40.99 6.81
C LEU A 369 3.61 -42.40 6.89
N PRO A 370 2.48 -42.66 6.21
CA PRO A 370 1.95 -44.01 6.16
C PRO A 370 3.07 -44.95 5.70
N GLU A 371 3.29 -46.03 6.46
CA GLU A 371 4.32 -47.03 6.14
C GLU A 371 4.15 -47.47 4.68
N SER A 372 5.09 -47.04 3.83
CA SER A 372 5.34 -47.51 2.47
C SER A 372 4.11 -48.08 1.73
N GLY A 373 3.20 -47.21 1.32
CA GLY A 373 2.25 -47.47 0.23
C GLY A 373 2.51 -46.45 -0.89
N PRO A 374 2.48 -46.84 -2.17
CA PRO A 374 2.79 -45.91 -3.26
C PRO A 374 1.73 -44.80 -3.31
N LEU A 375 2.13 -43.58 -2.92
CA LEU A 375 1.31 -42.36 -3.01
C LEU A 375 1.20 -41.83 -4.45
N PHE A 376 1.90 -42.46 -5.40
CA PHE A 376 1.81 -42.18 -6.83
C PHE A 376 1.85 -43.51 -7.58
N SER A 377 0.77 -43.86 -8.28
CA SER A 377 0.82 -44.89 -9.32
C SER A 377 1.71 -44.38 -10.46
N GLU A 378 2.72 -45.16 -10.85
CA GLU A 378 3.69 -44.90 -11.93
C GLU A 378 3.10 -44.81 -13.36
N GLU A 379 1.85 -44.42 -13.53
CA GLU A 379 1.24 -44.21 -14.85
C GLU A 379 0.91 -42.74 -15.07
N THR A 380 1.93 -41.96 -15.45
CA THR A 380 1.90 -41.11 -16.66
C THR A 380 3.23 -40.37 -16.78
N GLY A 381 4.23 -41.07 -17.32
CA GLY A 381 5.40 -40.42 -17.88
C GLY A 381 5.04 -39.69 -19.17
N LYS A 382 4.65 -38.40 -19.08
CA LYS A 382 4.86 -37.41 -20.16
C LYS A 382 5.16 -36.06 -19.52
N ARG A 383 6.42 -35.66 -19.60
CA ARG A 383 6.86 -34.29 -19.36
C ARG A 383 6.20 -33.38 -20.40
N GLN A 384 5.52 -32.32 -19.95
CA GLN A 384 5.34 -31.08 -20.71
C GLN A 384 6.11 -29.99 -19.98
#